data_AF-A0A9N8H2Z4-F1
#
_entry.id   AF-A0A9N8H2Z4-F1
#
_cell.length_a   1.000
_cell.length_b   1.000
_cell.length_c   1.000
_cell.angle_alpha   90.00
_cell.angle_beta   90.00
_cell.angle_gamma   90.00
#
_symmetry.space_group_name_H-M   'P 1'
#
loop_
_entity.id
_entity.type
_entity.pdbx_description
1 polymer ?
#
loop_
_entity_poly.entity_id
_entity_poly.type
_entity_poly.pdbx_seq_one_letter_code
_entity_poly.pdbx_strand_id
1 'polypeptide(L)'
;MTHDKKAALYKVFSDGEAAKAQAEAAKAEAEARVAEAAAPAQALPDQYASVLLDMAVRNMSVGWEKISENRTTHESQTVRNEAIRFYGLHSENTCQILGVGTLHVQNAHIWPYNNKENLVLCDLNETDIDNPRNVLRLHKDIEHHFDRMHLTLVPDGDGFTLKILDPTVKSSPIQDAKSNQPSTIGEVEGKQLILSPKHGKPWRRLLGTHSILAHRKARLNRHIESEDLSAAEVNTNELMKWSLDREKQEQIQFLLRRSAVQTENPE
;
A
#
# COMPACT_ATOMS: atom_id res chain seq x y z
N MET A 1 33.00 -20.22 61.71
CA MET A 1 32.06 -20.13 60.57
C MET A 1 31.27 -21.43 60.54
N THR A 2 29.99 -21.36 60.89
CA THR A 2 29.13 -22.53 61.17
C THR A 2 28.81 -23.32 59.89
N HIS A 3 28.71 -24.64 60.04
CA HIS A 3 28.46 -25.62 58.97
C HIS A 3 27.25 -25.24 58.08
N ASP A 4 26.26 -24.53 58.63
CA ASP A 4 25.06 -24.07 57.93
C ASP A 4 25.33 -23.05 56.81
N LYS A 5 26.36 -22.19 56.93
CA LYS A 5 26.65 -21.18 55.90
C LYS A 5 27.24 -21.79 54.63
N LYS A 6 27.95 -22.92 54.73
CA LYS A 6 28.46 -23.66 53.57
C LYS A 6 27.35 -24.38 52.81
N ALA A 7 26.38 -24.96 53.53
CA ALA A 7 25.24 -25.64 52.92
C ALA A 7 24.33 -24.67 52.15
N ALA A 8 24.10 -23.46 52.70
CA ALA A 8 23.31 -22.43 52.03
C ALA A 8 23.98 -21.91 50.74
N LEU A 9 25.31 -21.74 50.73
CA LEU A 9 26.02 -21.32 49.52
C LEU A 9 25.98 -22.40 48.42
N TYR A 10 26.15 -23.67 48.79
CA TYR A 10 26.12 -24.77 47.83
C TYR A 10 24.75 -24.92 47.15
N LYS A 11 23.67 -24.68 47.89
CA LYS A 11 22.31 -24.71 47.35
C LYS A 11 22.06 -23.59 46.34
N VAL A 12 22.51 -22.35 46.62
CA VAL A 12 22.35 -21.22 45.69
C VAL A 12 23.13 -21.42 44.38
N PHE A 13 24.33 -22.01 44.45
CA PHE A 13 25.09 -22.36 43.24
C PHE A 13 24.39 -23.46 42.42
N SER A 14 23.90 -24.50 43.08
CA SER A 14 23.15 -25.59 42.43
C SER A 14 21.86 -25.10 41.76
N ASP A 15 21.12 -24.21 42.42
CA ASP A 15 19.86 -23.66 41.88
C ASP A 15 20.12 -22.72 40.68
N GLY A 16 21.25 -22.00 40.67
CA GLY A 16 21.67 -21.15 39.56
C GLY A 16 22.06 -21.90 38.29
N GLU A 17 22.74 -23.04 38.44
CA GLU A 17 23.09 -23.92 37.30
C GLU A 17 21.84 -24.56 36.68
N ALA A 18 20.88 -24.99 37.51
CA ALA A 18 19.61 -25.53 37.05
C ALA A 18 18.79 -24.50 36.26
N ALA A 19 18.74 -23.25 36.72
CA ALA A 19 18.03 -22.16 36.02
C ALA A 19 18.66 -21.83 34.66
N LYS A 20 19.99 -21.86 34.57
CA LYS A 20 20.71 -21.63 33.31
C LYS A 20 20.43 -22.73 32.28
N ALA A 21 20.45 -23.99 32.72
CA ALA A 21 20.14 -25.13 31.85
C ALA A 21 18.70 -25.09 31.31
N GLN A 22 17.73 -24.66 32.14
CA GLN A 22 16.35 -24.49 31.69
C GLN A 22 16.20 -23.35 30.65
N ALA A 23 16.91 -22.24 30.82
CA ALA A 23 16.89 -21.14 29.87
C ALA A 23 17.52 -21.51 28.51
N GLU A 24 18.61 -22.28 28.53
CA GLU A 24 19.26 -22.78 27.30
C GLU A 24 18.38 -23.81 26.56
N ALA A 25 17.70 -24.70 27.29
CA ALA A 25 16.74 -25.64 26.70
C ALA A 25 15.53 -24.93 26.09
N ALA A 26 14.96 -23.94 26.78
CA ALA A 26 13.84 -23.15 26.25
C ALA A 26 14.23 -22.33 25.00
N LYS A 27 15.47 -21.81 24.96
CA LYS A 27 16.01 -21.14 23.78
C LYS A 27 16.17 -22.10 22.61
N ALA A 28 16.73 -23.29 22.83
CA ALA A 28 16.89 -24.30 21.79
C ALA A 28 15.55 -24.81 21.25
N GLU A 29 14.54 -24.98 22.10
CA GLU A 29 13.18 -25.36 21.68
C GLU A 29 12.51 -24.24 20.85
N ALA A 30 12.70 -22.98 21.22
CA ALA A 30 12.22 -21.84 20.44
C ALA A 30 12.90 -21.76 19.06
N GLU A 31 14.23 -21.96 19.01
CA GLU A 31 14.99 -21.98 17.76
C GLU A 31 14.57 -23.16 16.85
N ALA A 32 14.31 -24.34 17.42
CA ALA A 32 13.82 -25.49 16.69
C ALA A 32 12.41 -25.26 16.10
N ARG A 33 11.50 -24.61 16.85
CA ARG A 33 10.17 -24.24 16.36
C ARG A 33 10.22 -23.22 15.22
N VAL A 34 11.15 -22.26 15.27
CA VAL A 34 11.37 -21.31 14.18
C VAL A 34 11.93 -22.01 12.94
N ALA A 35 12.83 -22.98 13.11
CA ALA A 35 13.38 -23.77 12.01
C ALA A 35 12.34 -24.70 11.36
N GLU A 36 11.45 -25.31 12.16
CA GLU A 36 10.36 -26.16 11.66
C GLU A 36 9.29 -25.35 10.92
N ALA A 37 9.00 -24.12 11.36
CA ALA A 37 8.13 -23.19 10.64
C ALA A 37 8.75 -22.66 9.32
N ALA A 38 10.07 -22.78 9.16
CA ALA A 38 10.80 -22.40 7.95
C ALA A 38 10.94 -23.54 6.92
N ALA A 39 10.23 -24.67 7.10
CA ALA A 39 10.15 -25.70 6.08
C ALA A 39 9.68 -25.09 4.75
N PRO A 40 10.29 -25.44 3.60
CA PRO A 40 9.93 -24.85 2.32
C PRO A 40 8.46 -25.12 2.05
N ALA A 41 7.66 -24.05 2.03
CA ALA A 41 6.25 -24.11 1.72
C ALA A 41 6.09 -24.89 0.42
N GLN A 42 5.42 -26.04 0.47
CA GLN A 42 5.11 -26.80 -0.73
C GLN A 42 4.39 -25.85 -1.68
N ALA A 43 4.94 -25.70 -2.90
CA ALA A 43 4.36 -24.83 -3.91
C ALA A 43 2.89 -25.21 -4.09
N LEU A 44 2.01 -24.23 -3.90
CA LEU A 44 0.56 -24.41 -4.05
C LEU A 44 0.26 -25.02 -5.43
N PRO A 45 -0.59 -26.06 -5.52
CA PRO A 45 -0.96 -26.63 -6.81
C PRO A 45 -1.54 -25.55 -7.73
N ASP A 46 -1.06 -25.55 -8.97
CA ASP A 46 -1.31 -24.52 -9.98
C ASP A 46 -2.78 -24.17 -10.21
N GLN A 47 -3.67 -25.15 -10.04
CA GLN A 47 -5.12 -24.99 -10.19
C GLN A 47 -5.79 -24.07 -9.15
N TYR A 48 -5.19 -23.91 -7.97
CA TYR A 48 -5.74 -23.04 -6.92
C TYR A 48 -5.25 -21.61 -7.01
N ALA A 49 -4.16 -21.36 -7.74
CA ALA A 49 -3.53 -20.05 -7.79
C ALA A 49 -4.42 -19.00 -8.46
N SER A 50 -5.23 -19.35 -9.46
CA SER A 50 -6.18 -18.43 -10.09
C SER A 50 -7.30 -18.02 -9.14
N VAL A 51 -7.86 -18.97 -8.39
CA VAL A 51 -8.88 -18.70 -7.37
C VAL A 51 -8.30 -17.88 -6.23
N LEU A 52 -7.11 -18.22 -5.74
CA LEU A 52 -6.43 -17.49 -4.66
C LEU A 52 -6.03 -16.08 -5.09
N LEU A 53 -5.59 -15.90 -6.34
CA LEU A 53 -5.31 -14.60 -6.92
C LEU A 53 -6.57 -13.76 -7.05
N ASP A 54 -7.64 -14.33 -7.59
CA ASP A 54 -8.88 -13.59 -7.76
C ASP A 54 -9.49 -13.24 -6.40
N MET A 55 -9.38 -14.13 -5.41
CA MET A 55 -9.70 -13.83 -4.01
C MET A 55 -8.79 -12.75 -3.43
N ALA A 56 -7.49 -12.76 -3.70
CA ALA A 56 -6.56 -11.73 -3.23
C ALA A 56 -6.89 -10.37 -3.86
N VAL A 57 -7.14 -10.33 -5.17
CA VAL A 57 -7.52 -9.10 -5.87
C VAL A 57 -8.88 -8.59 -5.40
N ARG A 58 -9.86 -9.47 -5.20
CA ARG A 58 -11.15 -9.10 -4.61
C ARG A 58 -10.97 -8.59 -3.18
N ASN A 59 -10.17 -9.26 -2.35
CA ASN A 59 -9.90 -8.80 -0.98
C ASN A 59 -9.17 -7.45 -0.97
N MET A 60 -8.25 -7.23 -1.92
CA MET A 60 -7.64 -5.92 -2.12
C MET A 60 -8.69 -4.89 -2.52
N SER A 61 -9.50 -5.13 -3.56
CA SER A 61 -10.49 -4.18 -4.07
C SER A 61 -11.63 -3.88 -3.10
N VAL A 62 -12.02 -4.88 -2.29
CA VAL A 62 -13.06 -4.75 -1.26
C VAL A 62 -12.74 -3.62 -0.28
N GLY A 63 -11.47 -3.36 0.03
CA GLY A 63 -11.06 -2.20 0.82
C GLY A 63 -11.52 -0.88 0.21
N TRP A 64 -11.17 -0.65 -1.05
CA TRP A 64 -11.55 0.56 -1.79
C TRP A 64 -13.06 0.64 -2.09
N GLU A 65 -13.71 -0.49 -2.37
CA GLU A 65 -15.16 -0.55 -2.60
C GLU A 65 -15.97 -0.26 -1.32
N LYS A 66 -15.43 -0.62 -0.15
CA LYS A 66 -16.02 -0.35 1.17
C LYS A 66 -15.60 0.99 1.75
N ILE A 67 -14.88 1.85 1.01
CA ILE A 67 -14.77 3.27 1.38
C ILE A 67 -16.16 3.85 1.19
N SER A 68 -16.98 3.72 2.25
CA SER A 68 -18.37 4.17 2.24
C SER A 68 -18.43 5.68 2.00
N GLU A 69 -19.61 6.19 1.64
CA GLU A 69 -19.89 7.63 1.60
C GLU A 69 -19.49 8.35 2.90
N ASN A 70 -19.44 7.62 4.03
CA ASN A 70 -18.82 8.06 5.27
C ASN A 70 -17.32 7.73 5.24
N ARG A 71 -16.55 8.71 4.76
CA ARG A 71 -15.08 8.72 4.67
C ARG A 71 -14.39 8.02 5.85
N THR A 72 -13.47 7.11 5.53
CA THR A 72 -12.40 6.68 6.44
C THR A 72 -11.17 7.60 6.35
N THR A 73 -11.35 8.89 6.05
CA THR A 73 -10.30 9.87 6.33
C THR A 73 -10.18 9.95 7.84
N HIS A 74 -9.32 9.15 8.43
CA HIS A 74 -8.81 9.41 9.76
C HIS A 74 -7.96 10.69 9.62
N GLU A 75 -8.61 11.85 9.66
CA GLU A 75 -7.98 13.17 9.66
C GLU A 75 -7.26 13.37 11.00
N SER A 76 -6.25 12.53 11.23
CA SER A 76 -5.31 12.68 12.32
C SER A 76 -4.41 13.86 11.97
N GLN A 77 -4.44 14.88 12.84
CA GLN A 77 -3.52 16.01 12.75
C GLN A 77 -2.06 15.53 12.75
N THR A 78 -1.76 14.46 13.48
CA THR A 78 -0.44 13.82 13.50
C THR A 78 -0.06 13.30 12.12
N VAL A 79 -0.91 12.48 11.50
CA VAL A 79 -0.66 11.91 10.15
C VAL A 79 -0.49 13.01 9.12
N ARG A 80 -1.33 14.06 9.20
CA ARG A 80 -1.21 15.23 8.32
C ARG A 80 0.14 15.93 8.47
N ASN A 81 0.55 16.22 9.70
CA ASN A 81 1.80 16.92 9.99
C ASN A 81 3.02 16.08 9.57
N GLU A 82 2.95 14.77 9.76
CA GLU A 82 3.97 13.83 9.31
C GLU A 82 4.10 13.80 7.79
N ALA A 83 2.99 13.75 7.05
CA ALA A 83 3.00 13.80 5.59
C ALA A 83 3.58 15.13 5.07
N ILE A 84 3.17 16.27 5.65
CA ILE A 84 3.71 17.60 5.29
C ILE A 84 5.22 17.63 5.46
N ARG A 85 5.73 17.18 6.62
CA ARG A 85 7.17 17.12 6.90
C ARG A 85 7.90 16.14 5.98
N PHE A 86 7.33 14.97 5.76
CA PHE A 86 7.93 13.90 4.96
C PHE A 86 8.14 14.31 3.51
N TYR A 87 7.16 14.95 2.88
CA TYR A 87 7.24 15.41 1.49
C TYR A 87 7.83 16.82 1.32
N GLY A 88 8.05 17.55 2.43
CA GLY A 88 8.52 18.94 2.38
C GLY A 88 7.46 19.90 1.82
N LEU A 89 6.19 19.67 2.15
CA LEU A 89 5.09 20.55 1.72
C LEU A 89 5.12 21.86 2.51
N HIS A 90 4.68 22.93 1.87
CA HIS A 90 4.75 24.27 2.47
C HIS A 90 3.81 24.43 3.68
N SER A 91 2.62 23.85 3.60
CA SER A 91 1.59 23.97 4.64
C SER A 91 0.52 22.90 4.50
N GLU A 92 -0.45 22.89 5.42
CA GLU A 92 -1.65 22.05 5.31
C GLU A 92 -2.46 22.33 4.04
N ASN A 93 -2.38 23.54 3.49
CA ASN A 93 -3.06 23.96 2.27
C ASN A 93 -2.22 23.69 1.01
N THR A 94 -1.43 22.62 1.00
CA THR A 94 -0.64 22.22 -0.17
C THR A 94 -1.17 20.92 -0.72
N CYS A 95 -1.85 20.97 -1.87
CA CYS A 95 -2.24 19.78 -2.61
C CYS A 95 -1.06 19.34 -3.49
N GLN A 96 -0.75 18.05 -3.50
CA GLN A 96 0.32 17.50 -4.34
C GLN A 96 -0.02 17.45 -5.84
N ILE A 97 -1.23 17.85 -6.24
CA ILE A 97 -1.63 17.98 -7.66
C ILE A 97 -1.91 19.45 -8.02
N LEU A 98 -2.58 20.20 -7.15
CA LEU A 98 -2.97 21.59 -7.42
C LEU A 98 -1.95 22.63 -6.93
N GLY A 99 -1.03 22.25 -6.04
CA GLY A 99 0.04 23.10 -5.53
C GLY A 99 -0.29 23.82 -4.22
N VAL A 100 0.39 24.96 -4.01
CA VAL A 100 0.38 25.70 -2.74
C VAL A 100 -0.85 26.61 -2.64
N GLY A 101 -1.44 26.64 -1.45
CA GLY A 101 -2.58 27.49 -1.13
C GLY A 101 -3.93 26.93 -1.59
N THR A 102 -3.98 25.66 -1.98
CA THR A 102 -5.20 24.91 -2.26
C THR A 102 -6.02 24.72 -0.99
N LEU A 103 -7.32 24.98 -1.04
CA LEU A 103 -8.22 24.75 0.10
C LEU A 103 -8.70 23.30 0.14
N HIS A 104 -9.31 22.90 1.26
CA HIS A 104 -9.90 21.56 1.41
C HIS A 104 -8.97 20.39 1.08
N VAL A 105 -7.69 20.49 1.46
CA VAL A 105 -6.70 19.43 1.25
C VAL A 105 -6.80 18.39 2.36
N GLN A 106 -6.92 17.12 1.96
CA GLN A 106 -7.12 15.98 2.84
C GLN A 106 -5.98 14.98 2.73
N ASN A 107 -5.91 14.08 3.73
CA ASN A 107 -5.04 12.93 3.70
C ASN A 107 -5.74 11.84 2.87
N ALA A 108 -5.19 11.54 1.70
CA ALA A 108 -5.62 10.42 0.87
C ALA A 108 -4.66 9.26 1.11
N HIS A 109 -5.13 8.22 1.79
CA HIS A 109 -4.35 7.00 1.95
C HIS A 109 -4.28 6.26 0.60
N ILE A 110 -3.08 5.89 0.16
CA ILE A 110 -2.89 5.13 -1.09
C ILE A 110 -3.52 3.75 -0.92
N TRP A 111 -3.22 3.10 0.20
CA TRP A 111 -3.87 1.88 0.68
C TRP A 111 -4.86 2.20 1.80
N PRO A 112 -6.13 1.79 1.68
CA PRO A 112 -7.19 2.31 2.53
C PRO A 112 -7.16 1.71 3.94
N TYR A 113 -7.52 2.53 4.92
CA TYR A 113 -7.45 2.18 6.35
C TYR A 113 -8.31 0.97 6.73
N ASN A 114 -9.48 0.82 6.08
CA ASN A 114 -10.40 -0.30 6.31
C ASN A 114 -9.90 -1.64 5.74
N ASN A 115 -8.71 -1.66 5.13
CA ASN A 115 -8.08 -2.85 4.54
C ASN A 115 -6.64 -3.03 4.99
N LYS A 116 -6.26 -2.43 6.12
CA LYS A 116 -4.88 -2.38 6.60
C LYS A 116 -4.27 -3.76 6.86
N GLU A 117 -5.10 -4.75 7.21
CA GLU A 117 -4.71 -6.17 7.37
C GLU A 117 -4.09 -6.76 6.09
N ASN A 118 -4.49 -6.26 4.93
CA ASN A 118 -4.00 -6.72 3.64
C ASN A 118 -2.77 -5.94 3.15
N LEU A 119 -2.21 -5.01 3.94
CA LEU A 119 -0.92 -4.37 3.64
C LEU A 119 0.23 -5.38 3.49
N VAL A 120 0.12 -6.54 4.14
CA VAL A 120 1.09 -7.64 4.02
C VAL A 120 1.25 -8.13 2.58
N LEU A 121 0.20 -8.00 1.74
CA LEU A 121 0.26 -8.32 0.31
C LEU A 121 1.22 -7.40 -0.46
N CYS A 122 1.53 -6.25 0.12
CA CYS A 122 2.49 -5.27 -0.38
C CYS A 122 3.75 -5.21 0.49
N ASP A 123 4.06 -6.27 1.25
CA ASP A 123 5.24 -6.34 2.11
C ASP A 123 5.32 -5.18 3.11
N LEU A 124 4.17 -4.88 3.71
CA LEU A 124 3.99 -3.84 4.73
C LEU A 124 3.23 -4.41 5.93
N ASN A 125 3.42 -3.80 7.09
CA ASN A 125 2.72 -4.20 8.31
C ASN A 125 1.44 -3.38 8.47
N GLU A 126 0.48 -3.87 9.24
CA GLU A 126 -0.72 -3.08 9.55
C GLU A 126 -0.40 -1.73 10.20
N THR A 127 0.69 -1.66 10.97
CA THR A 127 1.17 -0.43 11.61
C THR A 127 1.69 0.60 10.61
N ASP A 128 1.95 0.20 9.36
CA ASP A 128 2.38 1.09 8.28
C ASP A 128 1.23 1.87 7.64
N ILE A 129 -0.03 1.62 8.05
CA ILE A 129 -1.19 2.27 7.44
C ILE A 129 -1.12 3.79 7.48
N ASP A 130 -0.68 4.36 8.60
CA ASP A 130 -0.56 5.81 8.81
C ASP A 130 0.84 6.34 8.50
N ASN A 131 1.73 5.51 7.96
CA ASN A 131 3.05 5.94 7.53
C ASN A 131 2.91 7.02 6.44
N PRO A 132 3.67 8.13 6.48
CA PRO A 132 3.55 9.19 5.49
C PRO A 132 3.82 8.72 4.05
N ARG A 133 4.49 7.57 3.85
CA ARG A 133 4.68 6.92 2.53
C ARG A 133 3.41 6.31 1.95
N ASN A 134 2.39 6.05 2.77
CA ASN A 134 1.06 5.62 2.37
C ASN A 134 0.06 6.78 2.29
N VAL A 135 0.47 8.01 2.58
CA VAL A 135 -0.46 9.15 2.62
C VAL A 135 -0.06 10.16 1.55
N LEU A 136 -1.02 10.61 0.75
CA LEU A 136 -0.90 11.74 -0.13
C LEU A 136 -1.73 12.92 0.39
N ARG A 137 -1.36 14.14 0.02
CA ARG A 137 -2.13 15.36 0.33
C ARG A 137 -2.86 15.82 -0.92
N LEU A 138 -4.14 15.47 -1.04
CA LEU A 138 -4.95 15.73 -2.24
C LEU A 138 -6.11 16.67 -1.92
N HIS A 139 -6.57 17.44 -2.91
CA HIS A 139 -7.80 18.22 -2.79
C HIS A 139 -8.99 17.26 -2.60
N LYS A 140 -9.97 17.62 -1.76
CA LYS A 140 -11.13 16.76 -1.43
C LYS A 140 -11.80 16.11 -2.64
N ASP A 141 -11.92 16.83 -3.77
CA ASP A 141 -12.62 16.33 -4.96
C ASP A 141 -11.72 15.40 -5.79
N ILE A 142 -10.39 15.60 -5.75
CA ILE A 142 -9.42 14.70 -6.38
C ILE A 142 -9.29 13.43 -5.55
N GLU A 143 -9.18 13.56 -4.21
CA GLU A 143 -9.17 12.45 -3.26
C GLU A 143 -10.40 11.56 -3.44
N HIS A 144 -11.59 12.17 -3.52
CA HIS A 144 -12.85 11.45 -3.70
C HIS A 144 -12.84 10.50 -4.93
N HIS A 145 -12.27 10.97 -6.04
CA HIS A 145 -12.14 10.19 -7.28
C HIS A 145 -10.96 9.23 -7.27
N PHE A 146 -9.89 9.56 -6.55
CA PHE A 146 -8.76 8.66 -6.31
C PHE A 146 -9.22 7.42 -5.53
N ASP A 147 -9.88 7.60 -4.39
CA ASP A 147 -10.39 6.52 -3.53
C ASP A 147 -11.36 5.58 -4.27
N ARG A 148 -12.15 6.13 -5.19
CA ARG A 148 -13.11 5.37 -6.00
C ARG A 148 -12.47 4.71 -7.22
N MET A 149 -11.17 4.87 -7.41
CA MET A 149 -10.43 4.38 -8.57
C MET A 149 -10.95 4.92 -9.92
N HIS A 150 -11.55 6.12 -9.92
CA HIS A 150 -11.96 6.81 -11.15
C HIS A 150 -10.76 7.48 -11.83
N LEU A 151 -9.72 7.77 -11.06
CA LEU A 151 -8.42 8.23 -11.51
C LEU A 151 -7.32 7.51 -10.73
N THR A 152 -6.09 7.55 -11.24
CA THR A 152 -4.92 6.96 -10.58
C THR A 152 -3.67 7.77 -10.87
N LEU A 153 -2.56 7.39 -10.23
CA LEU A 153 -1.23 7.91 -10.49
C LEU A 153 -0.42 6.87 -11.24
N VAL A 154 0.04 7.21 -12.44
CA VAL A 154 0.86 6.32 -13.26
C VAL A 154 2.32 6.78 -13.22
N PRO A 155 3.29 5.87 -13.25
CA PRO A 155 4.69 6.26 -13.25
C PRO A 155 5.08 7.04 -14.51
N ASP A 156 5.84 8.12 -14.33
CA ASP A 156 6.34 8.96 -15.41
C ASP A 156 7.77 9.44 -15.06
N GLY A 157 8.77 8.82 -15.70
CA GLY A 157 10.18 8.98 -15.33
C GLY A 157 10.43 8.66 -13.85
N ASP A 158 10.95 9.63 -13.12
CA ASP A 158 11.22 9.53 -11.67
C ASP A 158 10.01 9.88 -10.79
N GLY A 159 8.92 10.34 -11.40
CA GLY A 159 7.72 10.85 -10.77
C GLY A 159 6.46 10.06 -11.10
N PHE A 160 5.31 10.71 -10.96
CA PHE A 160 4.00 10.12 -11.19
C PHE A 160 3.06 11.16 -11.79
N THR A 161 2.28 10.76 -12.77
CA THR A 161 1.32 11.62 -13.45
C THR A 161 -0.10 11.15 -13.18
N LEU A 162 -1.02 12.08 -12.95
CA LEU A 162 -2.44 11.77 -12.77
C LEU A 162 -3.06 11.36 -14.10
N LYS A 163 -3.75 10.21 -14.09
CA LYS A 163 -4.47 9.66 -15.24
C LYS A 163 -5.93 9.44 -14.86
N ILE A 164 -6.85 9.92 -15.69
CA ILE A 164 -8.28 9.67 -15.51
C ILE A 164 -8.64 8.38 -16.23
N LEU A 165 -9.33 7.48 -15.53
CA LEU A 165 -9.73 6.18 -16.05
C LEU A 165 -11.23 6.10 -16.31
N ASP A 166 -12.03 6.89 -15.58
CA ASP A 166 -13.44 7.08 -15.81
C ASP A 166 -13.69 8.41 -16.55
N PRO A 167 -14.04 8.40 -17.84
CA PRO A 167 -14.25 9.64 -18.59
C PRO A 167 -15.44 10.44 -18.07
N THR A 168 -16.40 9.82 -17.36
CA THR A 168 -17.61 10.49 -16.87
C THR A 168 -17.31 11.52 -15.78
N VAL A 169 -16.19 11.39 -15.08
CA VAL A 169 -15.80 12.32 -14.01
C VAL A 169 -15.10 13.57 -14.52
N LYS A 170 -14.74 13.66 -15.82
CA LYS A 170 -13.96 14.78 -16.35
C LYS A 170 -14.63 16.13 -16.15
N SER A 171 -15.97 16.17 -16.18
CA SER A 171 -16.75 17.39 -15.97
C SER A 171 -17.03 17.70 -14.50
N SER A 172 -16.66 16.82 -13.57
CA SER A 172 -16.83 17.06 -12.14
C SER A 172 -16.08 18.33 -11.72
N PRO A 173 -16.74 19.27 -11.03
CA PRO A 173 -16.11 20.50 -10.60
C PRO A 173 -15.14 20.25 -9.45
N ILE A 174 -14.03 20.99 -9.44
CA ILE A 174 -13.11 21.11 -8.31
C ILE A 174 -13.47 22.40 -7.56
N GLN A 175 -14.00 22.25 -6.36
CA GLN A 175 -14.43 23.36 -5.51
C GLN A 175 -13.28 23.94 -4.68
N ASP A 176 -12.33 24.59 -5.35
CA ASP A 176 -11.27 25.36 -4.66
C ASP A 176 -11.65 26.83 -4.60
N ALA A 177 -12.11 27.31 -3.44
CA ALA A 177 -12.63 28.67 -3.26
C ALA A 177 -11.58 29.78 -3.50
N LYS A 178 -10.30 29.44 -3.63
CA LYS A 178 -9.24 30.39 -3.97
C LYS A 178 -9.11 30.64 -5.48
N SER A 179 -9.50 29.66 -6.30
CA SER A 179 -9.56 29.83 -7.74
C SER A 179 -10.88 30.49 -8.10
N ASN A 180 -10.85 31.77 -8.48
CA ASN A 180 -12.01 32.45 -9.07
C ASN A 180 -12.39 31.85 -10.45
N GLN A 181 -11.65 30.87 -10.95
CA GLN A 181 -11.98 30.10 -12.14
C GLN A 181 -12.48 28.71 -11.74
N PRO A 182 -13.67 28.29 -12.21
CA PRO A 182 -14.12 26.93 -12.06
C PRO A 182 -13.12 26.03 -12.78
N SER A 183 -12.55 25.07 -12.05
CA SER A 183 -11.72 24.02 -12.62
C SER A 183 -12.45 22.69 -12.55
N THR A 184 -12.08 21.76 -13.43
CA THR A 184 -12.69 20.44 -13.52
C THR A 184 -11.66 19.35 -13.28
N ILE A 185 -12.13 18.14 -12.97
CA ILE A 185 -11.24 16.98 -12.86
C ILE A 185 -10.50 16.71 -14.18
N GLY A 186 -11.15 16.95 -15.33
CA GLY A 186 -10.51 16.83 -16.64
C GLY A 186 -9.25 17.69 -16.81
N GLU A 187 -9.21 18.88 -16.18
CA GLU A 187 -8.07 19.80 -16.26
C GLU A 187 -6.87 19.38 -15.42
N VAL A 188 -7.03 18.39 -14.54
CA VAL A 188 -5.91 17.84 -13.76
C VAL A 188 -5.28 16.60 -14.40
N GLU A 189 -5.84 16.09 -15.50
CA GLU A 189 -5.24 15.00 -16.27
C GLU A 189 -3.86 15.40 -16.78
N GLY A 190 -2.88 14.51 -16.63
CA GLY A 190 -1.51 14.78 -17.03
C GLY A 190 -0.71 15.63 -16.03
N LYS A 191 -1.30 16.11 -14.93
CA LYS A 191 -0.53 16.81 -13.89
C LYS A 191 0.38 15.86 -13.12
N GLN A 192 1.61 16.31 -12.91
CA GLN A 192 2.60 15.59 -12.11
C GLN A 192 2.28 15.69 -10.61
N LEU A 193 2.49 14.59 -9.90
CA LEU A 193 2.52 14.56 -8.45
C LEU A 193 3.73 15.36 -7.97
N ILE A 194 3.46 16.44 -7.24
CA ILE A 194 4.46 17.32 -6.66
C ILE A 194 5.18 16.56 -5.54
N LEU A 195 6.42 16.19 -5.83
CA LEU A 195 7.36 15.57 -4.90
C LEU A 195 8.62 16.44 -4.83
N SER A 196 9.07 16.77 -3.61
CA SER A 196 10.31 17.52 -3.47
C SER A 196 11.52 16.57 -3.64
N PRO A 197 12.51 16.91 -4.49
CA PRO A 197 13.67 16.05 -4.76
C PRO A 197 14.51 15.69 -3.52
N LYS A 198 14.44 16.52 -2.48
CA LYS A 198 15.21 16.36 -1.23
C LYS A 198 14.45 15.58 -0.16
N HIS A 199 13.20 15.21 -0.42
CA HIS A 199 12.28 14.68 0.56
C HIS A 199 11.84 13.25 0.21
N GLY A 200 10.98 12.71 1.05
CA GLY A 200 10.47 11.36 0.91
C GLY A 200 9.63 11.14 -0.34
N LYS A 201 9.53 9.88 -0.76
CA LYS A 201 8.67 9.43 -1.86
C LYS A 201 7.63 8.43 -1.35
N PRO A 202 6.41 8.42 -1.93
CA PRO A 202 5.41 7.41 -1.58
C PRO A 202 5.91 6.00 -1.89
N TRP A 203 5.29 5.00 -1.28
CA TRP A 203 5.58 3.61 -1.64
C TRP A 203 5.13 3.33 -3.06
N ARG A 204 6.11 3.13 -3.96
CA ARG A 204 5.86 2.80 -5.37
C ARG A 204 4.97 1.57 -5.54
N ARG A 205 5.15 0.56 -4.68
CA ARG A 205 4.31 -0.65 -4.66
C ARG A 205 2.84 -0.34 -4.39
N LEU A 206 2.53 0.55 -3.44
CA LEU A 206 1.14 0.90 -3.14
C LEU A 206 0.48 1.69 -4.28
N LEU A 207 1.20 2.69 -4.83
CA LEU A 207 0.71 3.41 -6.01
C LEU A 207 0.53 2.48 -7.20
N GLY A 208 1.43 1.51 -7.31
CA GLY A 208 1.37 0.52 -8.36
C GLY A 208 0.17 -0.40 -8.23
N THR A 209 -0.06 -0.97 -7.05
CA THR A 209 -1.25 -1.78 -6.78
C THR A 209 -2.53 -0.99 -7.02
N HIS A 210 -2.61 0.26 -6.53
CA HIS A 210 -3.74 1.15 -6.81
C HIS A 210 -3.96 1.33 -8.31
N SER A 211 -2.91 1.61 -9.08
CA SER A 211 -2.99 1.77 -10.54
C SER A 211 -3.49 0.52 -11.26
N ILE A 212 -3.01 -0.66 -10.89
CA ILE A 212 -3.46 -1.93 -11.48
C ILE A 212 -4.93 -2.18 -11.18
N LEU A 213 -5.35 -2.03 -9.92
CA LEU A 213 -6.73 -2.23 -9.51
C LEU A 213 -7.67 -1.24 -10.20
N ALA A 214 -7.25 0.03 -10.32
CA ALA A 214 -8.03 1.06 -10.96
C ALA A 214 -8.21 0.81 -12.47
N HIS A 215 -7.15 0.40 -13.18
CA HIS A 215 -7.27 0.02 -14.60
C HIS A 215 -8.17 -1.22 -14.77
N ARG A 216 -8.04 -2.23 -13.90
CA ARG A 216 -8.93 -3.41 -13.92
C ARG A 216 -10.39 -2.99 -13.72
N LYS A 217 -10.69 -2.12 -12.77
CA LYS A 217 -12.06 -1.60 -12.55
C LYS A 217 -12.57 -0.83 -13.77
N ALA A 218 -11.74 0.02 -14.36
CA ALA A 218 -12.11 0.78 -15.55
C ALA A 218 -12.42 -0.13 -16.77
N ARG A 219 -11.67 -1.23 -16.96
CA ARG A 219 -11.98 -2.26 -17.96
C ARG A 219 -13.32 -2.93 -17.69
N LEU A 220 -13.57 -3.37 -16.46
CA LEU A 220 -14.83 -4.00 -16.08
C LEU A 220 -16.04 -3.09 -16.35
N ASN A 221 -15.86 -1.78 -16.17
CA ASN A 221 -16.88 -0.77 -16.45
C ASN A 221 -16.91 -0.32 -17.93
N ARG A 222 -16.07 -0.89 -18.80
CA ARG A 222 -15.93 -0.50 -20.22
C ARG A 222 -15.56 0.97 -20.43
N HIS A 223 -14.84 1.56 -19.48
CA HIS A 223 -14.33 2.92 -19.59
C HIS A 223 -13.04 2.99 -20.43
N ILE A 224 -12.34 1.86 -20.58
CA ILE A 224 -11.17 1.69 -21.44
C ILE A 224 -11.31 0.43 -22.29
N GLU A 225 -10.91 0.49 -23.56
CA GLU A 225 -11.21 -0.54 -24.57
C GLU A 225 -10.23 -1.72 -24.63
N SER A 226 -9.04 -1.59 -24.02
CA SER A 226 -7.98 -2.60 -24.14
C SER A 226 -8.15 -3.71 -23.12
N GLU A 227 -8.20 -4.97 -23.59
CA GLU A 227 -8.10 -6.18 -22.77
C GLU A 227 -6.67 -6.42 -22.24
N ASP A 228 -5.67 -5.90 -22.96
CA ASP A 228 -4.26 -5.98 -22.58
C ASP A 228 -3.94 -5.11 -21.36
N LEU A 229 -2.86 -5.47 -20.66
CA LEU A 229 -2.26 -4.58 -19.68
C LEU A 229 -1.88 -3.26 -20.38
N SER A 230 -2.43 -2.16 -19.90
CA SER A 230 -2.05 -0.84 -20.39
C SER A 230 -0.55 -0.62 -20.17
N ALA A 231 0.09 0.21 -21.00
CA ALA A 231 1.50 0.57 -20.80
C ALA A 231 1.77 1.11 -19.38
N ALA A 232 0.77 1.75 -18.77
CA ALA A 232 0.80 2.18 -17.38
C ALA A 232 0.87 1.01 -16.39
N GLU A 233 0.10 -0.06 -16.60
CA GLU A 233 0.16 -1.29 -15.80
C GLU A 233 1.48 -2.04 -16.00
N VAL A 234 1.99 -2.10 -17.24
CA VAL A 234 3.30 -2.71 -17.52
C VAL A 234 4.42 -1.98 -16.79
N ASN A 235 4.46 -0.64 -16.90
CA ASN A 235 5.45 0.18 -16.20
C ASN A 235 5.31 0.06 -14.67
N THR A 236 4.07 0.04 -14.20
CA THR A 236 3.75 -0.18 -12.79
C THR A 236 4.26 -1.54 -12.30
N ASN A 237 4.04 -2.60 -13.06
CA ASN A 237 4.52 -3.94 -12.74
C ASN A 237 6.04 -3.97 -12.64
N GLU A 238 6.74 -3.35 -13.59
CA GLU A 238 8.19 -3.22 -13.51
C GLU A 238 8.63 -2.49 -12.23
N LEU A 239 7.99 -1.38 -11.88
CA LEU A 239 8.35 -0.62 -10.68
C LEU A 239 8.03 -1.35 -9.37
N MET A 240 6.94 -2.12 -9.33
CA MET A 240 6.66 -2.99 -8.19
C MET A 240 7.76 -4.03 -8.04
N LYS A 241 8.23 -4.62 -9.15
CA LYS A 241 9.33 -5.59 -9.13
C LYS A 241 10.57 -4.99 -8.46
N TRP A 242 11.02 -3.81 -8.88
CA TRP A 242 12.20 -3.16 -8.29
C TRP A 242 12.05 -2.76 -6.80
N SER A 243 10.82 -2.71 -6.27
CA SER A 243 10.54 -2.27 -4.90
C SER A 243 10.43 -3.39 -3.87
N LEU A 244 10.51 -4.64 -4.32
CA LEU A 244 10.34 -5.85 -3.50
C LEU A 244 11.60 -6.71 -3.57
N ASP A 245 11.84 -7.55 -2.56
CA ASP A 245 12.88 -8.57 -2.66
C ASP A 245 12.52 -9.63 -3.72
N ARG A 246 13.49 -10.46 -4.11
CA ARG A 246 13.32 -11.45 -5.18
C ARG A 246 12.19 -12.45 -4.90
N GLU A 247 12.05 -12.90 -3.66
CA GLU A 247 11.02 -13.87 -3.27
C GLU A 247 9.62 -13.26 -3.42
N LYS A 248 9.45 -12.01 -2.98
CA LYS A 248 8.20 -11.25 -3.10
C LYS A 248 7.92 -10.84 -4.54
N GLN A 249 8.95 -10.52 -5.33
CA GLN A 249 8.82 -10.30 -6.77
C GLN A 249 8.26 -11.53 -7.48
N GLU A 250 8.76 -12.71 -7.16
CA GLU A 250 8.31 -13.98 -7.74
C GLU A 250 6.85 -14.27 -7.34
N GLN A 251 6.48 -14.03 -6.08
CA GLN A 251 5.08 -14.14 -5.61
C GLN A 251 4.14 -13.20 -6.37
N ILE A 252 4.48 -11.91 -6.51
CA ILE A 252 3.62 -10.95 -7.22
C ILE A 252 3.59 -11.21 -8.74
N GLN A 253 4.71 -11.59 -9.36
CA GLN A 253 4.71 -11.93 -10.79
C GLN A 253 3.86 -13.17 -11.08
N PHE A 254 3.94 -14.16 -10.20
CA PHE A 254 3.09 -15.34 -10.25
C PHE A 254 1.61 -14.95 -10.12
N LEU A 255 1.29 -14.04 -9.19
CA LEU A 255 -0.05 -13.48 -9.04
C LEU A 255 -0.50 -12.77 -10.34
N LEU A 256 0.28 -11.84 -10.90
CA LEU A 256 -0.16 -11.02 -12.03
C LEU A 256 -0.21 -11.76 -13.38
N ARG A 257 0.73 -12.65 -13.68
CA ARG A 257 0.76 -13.38 -14.97
C ARG A 257 -0.44 -14.30 -15.13
N ARG A 258 -0.96 -14.86 -14.03
CA ARG A 258 -2.13 -15.75 -14.07
C ARG A 258 -3.43 -15.01 -14.36
N SER A 259 -3.56 -13.74 -13.98
CA SER A 259 -4.75 -12.93 -14.31
C SER A 259 -4.85 -12.54 -15.79
N ALA A 260 -3.74 -12.47 -16.52
CA ALA A 260 -3.73 -12.08 -17.94
C ALA A 260 -3.97 -13.26 -18.90
N VAL A 261 -3.64 -14.49 -18.49
CA VAL A 261 -3.80 -15.70 -19.33
C VAL A 261 -5.26 -16.21 -19.36
N GLN A 262 -6.10 -15.79 -18.40
CA GLN A 262 -7.50 -16.26 -18.33
C GLN A 262 -8.49 -15.46 -19.18
N THR A 263 -8.06 -14.36 -19.82
CA THR A 263 -8.88 -13.58 -20.76
C THR A 263 -8.74 -14.04 -22.21
N GLU A 264 -7.79 -14.93 -22.54
CA GLU A 264 -7.55 -15.41 -23.91
C GLU A 264 -8.33 -16.68 -24.32
N ASN A 265 -9.32 -17.12 -23.53
CA ASN A 265 -10.25 -18.18 -23.97
C ASN A 265 -11.70 -17.87 -23.59
N PRO A 266 -12.41 -17.06 -24.40
CA PRO A 266 -13.86 -17.14 -24.47
C PRO A 266 -14.23 -18.24 -25.47
N GLU A 267 -14.80 -19.34 -24.97
CA GLU A 267 -15.75 -20.13 -25.77
C GLU A 267 -17.11 -19.41 -25.81
#